data_AF-A0A968Q7F2-F1
#
_entry.id   AF-A0A968Q7F2-F1
#
_cell.length_a   1.000
_cell.length_b   1.000
_cell.length_c   1.000
_cell.angle_alpha   90.00
_cell.angle_beta   90.00
_cell.angle_gamma   90.00
#
_symmetry.space_group_name_H-M   'P 1'
#
loop_
_entity.id
_entity.type
_entity.pdbx_description
1 polymer ?
#
loop_
_entity_poly.entity_id
_entity_poly.type
_entity_poly.pdbx_seq_one_letter_code
_entity_poly.pdbx_strand_id
1 'polypeptide(L)'
;MSQQRPPLEDMTLRQLRRVASEYEVSRYSRMRKHELIDAIRAIEARRGQVPAPAVATSAMVAQTQVEASKYMAPDIPPLEALASLDEGLPDLPSGYGESRIVLMPRDPQWAYCYWDVPLEQKEDLRRQ
;
A
#
# COMPACT_ATOMS: atom_id res chain seq x y z
N MET A 1 27.74 11.02 -21.47
CA MET A 1 29.18 11.24 -21.21
C MET A 1 29.31 11.99 -19.90
N SER A 2 29.52 11.26 -18.80
CA SER A 2 29.66 11.76 -17.43
C SER A 2 30.92 12.62 -17.30
N GLN A 3 30.76 13.94 -17.29
CA GLN A 3 31.85 14.85 -16.98
C GLN A 3 32.23 14.65 -15.51
N GLN A 4 33.28 13.86 -15.26
CA GLN A 4 33.91 13.79 -13.94
C GLN A 4 34.41 15.20 -13.63
N ARG A 5 33.70 15.91 -12.75
CA ARG A 5 34.04 17.27 -12.34
C ARG A 5 35.35 17.18 -11.54
N PRO A 6 36.40 17.95 -11.87
CA PRO A 6 37.62 17.98 -11.08
C PRO A 6 37.31 18.43 -9.64
N PRO A 7 38.14 18.02 -8.66
CA PRO A 7 37.94 18.39 -7.25
C PRO A 7 37.81 19.92 -7.10
N LEU A 8 36.91 20.37 -6.21
CA LEU A 8 36.66 21.81 -5.96
C LEU A 8 37.95 22.58 -5.62
N GLU A 9 38.93 21.91 -5.03
CA GLU A 9 40.21 22.48 -4.62
C GLU A 9 41.10 22.86 -5.82
N ASP A 10 41.01 22.12 -6.93
CA ASP A 10 41.80 22.32 -8.14
C ASP A 10 41.16 23.32 -9.12
N MET A 11 39.94 23.77 -8.83
CA MET A 11 39.22 24.69 -9.71
C MET A 11 39.75 26.13 -9.64
N THR A 12 39.73 26.81 -10.78
CA THR A 12 39.97 28.25 -10.87
C THR A 12 38.80 29.05 -10.27
N LEU A 13 39.04 30.29 -9.83
CA LEU A 13 38.00 31.18 -9.30
C LEU A 13 36.80 31.35 -10.25
N ARG A 14 37.04 31.36 -11.57
CA ARG A 14 35.97 31.46 -12.58
C ARG A 14 35.09 30.21 -12.58
N GLN A 15 35.71 29.03 -12.46
CA GLN A 15 35.00 27.76 -12.39
C GLN A 15 34.21 27.63 -11.08
N LEU A 16 34.81 28.02 -9.94
CA LEU A 16 34.13 28.03 -8.64
C LEU A 16 32.93 28.97 -8.61
N ARG A 17 33.01 30.15 -9.25
CA ARG A 17 31.83 31.04 -9.37
C ARG A 17 30.72 30.46 -10.24
N ARG A 18 31.06 29.73 -11.30
CA ARG A 18 30.06 29.03 -12.14
C ARG A 18 29.36 27.93 -11.34
N VAL A 19 30.12 27.12 -10.61
CA VAL A 19 29.56 26.10 -9.72
C VAL A 19 28.72 26.76 -8.62
N ALA A 20 29.22 27.79 -7.96
CA ALA A 20 28.46 28.51 -6.93
C ALA A 20 27.14 29.12 -7.45
N SER A 21 27.09 29.56 -8.72
CA SER A 21 25.82 29.98 -9.36
C SER A 21 24.87 28.82 -9.64
N GLU A 22 25.38 27.64 -10.05
CA GLU A 22 24.57 26.43 -10.23
C GLU A 22 23.97 25.93 -8.90
N TYR A 23 24.65 26.19 -7.78
CA TYR A 23 24.21 25.85 -6.43
C TYR A 23 23.50 27.02 -5.71
N GLU A 24 23.17 28.10 -6.41
CA GLU A 24 22.44 29.27 -5.89
C GLU A 24 23.06 29.94 -4.63
N VAL A 25 24.39 29.91 -4.50
CA VAL A 25 25.10 30.52 -3.37
C VAL A 25 24.95 32.04 -3.42
N SER A 26 24.36 32.67 -2.39
CA SER A 26 24.21 34.14 -2.37
C SER A 26 25.56 34.87 -2.37
N ARG A 27 25.65 36.01 -3.07
CA ARG A 27 26.85 36.89 -3.14
C ARG A 27 28.14 36.19 -3.60
N TYR A 28 28.04 35.07 -4.34
CA TYR A 28 29.17 34.29 -4.88
C TYR A 28 30.23 35.11 -5.63
N SER A 29 29.84 36.23 -6.25
CA SER A 29 30.76 37.09 -6.99
C SER A 29 31.74 37.87 -6.10
N ARG A 30 31.41 38.09 -4.82
CA ARG A 30 32.21 38.87 -3.87
C ARG A 30 33.15 38.01 -3.02
N MET A 31 32.99 36.68 -3.09
CA MET A 31 33.71 35.72 -2.26
C MET A 31 35.10 35.36 -2.82
N ARG A 32 36.03 35.00 -1.92
CA ARG A 32 37.34 34.44 -2.29
C ARG A 32 37.29 32.93 -2.51
N LYS A 33 38.37 32.33 -3.02
CA LYS A 33 38.45 30.91 -3.40
C LYS A 33 38.01 29.98 -2.26
N HIS A 34 38.47 30.23 -1.03
CA HIS A 34 38.14 29.43 0.14
C HIS A 34 36.66 29.56 0.54
N GLU A 35 36.15 30.80 0.66
CA GLU A 35 34.73 31.07 0.99
C GLU A 35 33.77 30.41 -0.01
N LEU A 36 34.13 30.38 -1.30
CA LEU A 36 33.34 29.68 -2.32
C LEU A 36 33.31 28.17 -2.11
N ILE A 37 34.45 27.57 -1.76
CA ILE A 37 34.55 26.12 -1.51
C ILE A 37 33.73 25.76 -0.26
N ASP A 38 33.84 26.54 0.82
CA ASP A 38 33.11 26.31 2.06
C ASP A 38 31.60 26.46 1.86
N ALA A 39 31.17 27.49 1.12
CA ALA A 39 29.76 27.70 0.81
C ALA A 39 29.17 26.59 -0.07
N ILE A 40 29.91 26.12 -1.08
CA ILE A 40 29.49 24.99 -1.93
C ILE A 40 29.38 23.72 -1.09
N ARG A 41 30.40 23.41 -0.27
CA ARG A 41 30.38 22.25 0.64
C ARG A 41 29.23 22.31 1.64
N ALA A 42 28.89 23.49 2.16
CA ALA A 42 27.76 23.66 3.09
C ALA A 42 26.42 23.36 2.40
N ILE A 43 26.24 23.76 1.14
CA ILE A 43 25.02 23.45 0.38
C ILE A 43 24.98 21.96 -0.01
N GLU A 44 26.11 21.36 -0.38
CA GLU A 44 26.22 19.92 -0.65
C GLU A 44 25.90 19.09 0.59
N ALA A 45 26.43 19.47 1.75
CA ALA A 45 26.12 18.86 3.03
C ALA A 45 24.63 19.03 3.36
N ARG A 46 24.04 20.21 3.14
CA ARG A 46 22.60 20.46 3.35
C ARG A 46 21.72 19.66 2.40
N ARG A 47 22.13 19.45 1.13
CA ARG A 47 21.44 18.59 0.15
C ARG A 47 21.58 17.11 0.51
N GLY A 48 22.74 16.69 1.00
CA GLY A 48 22.99 15.31 1.46
C GLY A 48 22.37 14.99 2.83
N GLN A 49 22.12 16.01 3.66
CA GLN A 49 21.48 15.92 4.96
C GLN A 49 20.00 16.25 4.95
N VAL A 50 19.37 16.51 3.78
CA VAL A 50 17.91 16.41 3.73
C VAL A 50 17.60 14.96 4.04
N PRO A 51 16.95 14.63 5.17
CA PRO A 51 16.35 13.32 5.30
C PRO A 51 15.29 13.29 4.20
N ALA A 52 15.55 12.56 3.12
CA ALA A 52 14.52 12.14 2.20
C ALA A 52 13.33 11.61 3.03
N PRO A 53 12.08 11.75 2.57
CA PRO A 53 10.91 11.47 3.38
C PRO A 53 10.80 9.96 3.59
N ALA A 54 11.59 9.40 4.52
CA ALA A 54 11.65 7.97 4.81
C ALA A 54 10.29 7.43 5.27
N VAL A 55 9.44 8.32 5.80
CA VAL A 55 8.05 8.04 6.16
C VAL A 55 7.17 7.88 4.91
N ALA A 56 7.31 8.75 3.89
CA ALA A 56 6.56 8.63 2.65
C ALA A 56 7.04 7.44 1.81
N THR A 57 8.34 7.16 1.78
CA THR A 57 8.89 6.00 1.09
C THR A 57 8.48 4.69 1.78
N SER A 58 8.48 4.62 3.11
CA SER A 58 7.99 3.42 3.82
C SER A 58 6.50 3.19 3.63
N ALA A 59 5.69 4.25 3.68
CA ALA A 59 4.25 4.16 3.43
C ALA A 59 3.95 3.73 1.98
N MET A 60 4.66 4.30 1.01
CA MET A 60 4.52 3.93 -0.40
C MET A 60 4.95 2.49 -0.66
N VAL A 61 6.06 2.03 -0.07
CA VAL A 61 6.51 0.63 -0.18
C VAL A 61 5.53 -0.33 0.48
N ALA A 62 5.00 0.00 1.66
CA ALA A 62 3.97 -0.80 2.32
C ALA A 62 2.69 -0.88 1.47
N GLN A 63 2.26 0.24 0.90
CA GLN A 63 1.08 0.29 0.03
C GLN A 63 1.29 -0.54 -1.25
N THR A 64 2.46 -0.44 -1.88
CA THR A 64 2.81 -1.25 -3.07
C THR A 64 2.87 -2.74 -2.74
N GLN A 65 3.38 -3.14 -1.57
CA GLN A 65 3.38 -4.54 -1.13
C GLN A 65 1.96 -5.08 -0.95
N VAL A 66 1.06 -4.33 -0.31
CA VAL A 66 -0.34 -4.73 -0.12
C VAL A 66 -1.07 -4.84 -1.47
N GLU A 67 -0.84 -3.89 -2.39
CA GLU A 67 -1.41 -3.93 -3.74
C GLU A 67 -0.89 -5.13 -4.55
N ALA A 68 0.39 -5.48 -4.42
CA ALA A 68 0.96 -6.65 -5.08
C ALA A 68 0.34 -7.97 -4.59
N SER A 69 -0.01 -8.07 -3.29
CA SER A 69 -0.68 -9.26 -2.73
C SER A 69 -2.03 -9.54 -3.38
N LYS A 70 -2.73 -8.52 -3.91
CA LYS A 70 -4.01 -8.71 -4.63
C LYS A 70 -3.85 -9.46 -5.95
N TYR A 71 -2.68 -9.36 -6.58
CA TYR A 71 -2.39 -9.98 -7.89
C TYR A 71 -1.57 -11.27 -7.78
N MET A 72 -1.08 -11.61 -6.59
CA MET A 72 -0.45 -12.90 -6.34
C MET A 72 -1.54 -13.98 -6.27
N ALA A 73 -1.28 -15.10 -6.94
CA ALA A 73 -2.10 -16.28 -6.74
C ALA A 73 -2.03 -16.67 -5.25
N PRO A 74 -3.18 -16.87 -4.57
CA PRO A 74 -3.16 -17.30 -3.19
C PRO A 74 -2.44 -18.64 -3.12
N ASP A 75 -1.56 -18.79 -2.13
CA ASP A 75 -0.97 -20.07 -1.81
C ASP A 75 -2.06 -20.90 -1.13
N ILE A 76 -2.79 -21.69 -1.93
CA ILE A 76 -3.91 -22.49 -1.44
C ILE A 76 -3.29 -23.66 -0.67
N PRO A 77 -3.50 -23.73 0.66
CA PRO A 77 -2.95 -24.84 1.43
C PRO A 77 -3.56 -26.16 0.95
N PRO A 78 -2.85 -27.29 1.11
CA PRO A 78 -3.37 -28.61 0.76
C PRO A 78 -4.71 -28.88 1.44
N LEU A 79 -5.58 -29.66 0.79
CA LEU A 79 -6.93 -29.97 1.28
C LEU A 79 -6.94 -30.51 2.72
N GLU A 80 -5.96 -31.34 3.07
CA GLU A 80 -5.75 -31.84 4.45
C GLU A 80 -5.68 -30.72 5.50
N ALA A 81 -5.00 -29.61 5.19
CA ALA A 81 -4.84 -28.50 6.12
C ALA A 81 -6.13 -27.67 6.27
N LEU A 82 -7.00 -27.69 5.26
CA LEU A 82 -8.32 -27.05 5.33
C LEU A 82 -9.34 -27.89 6.11
N ALA A 83 -9.20 -29.22 6.11
CA ALA A 83 -10.12 -30.11 6.80
C ALA A 83 -10.13 -29.91 8.33
N SER A 84 -9.01 -29.49 8.91
CA SER A 84 -8.89 -29.21 10.34
C SER A 84 -9.47 -27.86 10.78
N LEU A 85 -9.90 -27.00 9.84
CA LEU A 85 -10.42 -25.66 10.18
C LEU A 85 -11.73 -25.70 10.96
N ASP A 86 -12.55 -26.71 10.70
CA ASP A 86 -13.85 -26.88 11.35
C ASP A 86 -13.73 -27.69 12.66
N GLU A 87 -12.52 -28.11 13.05
CA GLU A 87 -12.29 -28.91 14.25
C GLU A 87 -12.63 -28.09 15.51
N GLY A 88 -13.61 -28.57 16.28
CA GLY A 88 -14.09 -27.91 17.50
C GLY A 88 -15.20 -26.88 17.27
N LEU A 89 -15.68 -26.70 16.03
CA LEU A 89 -16.92 -25.97 15.79
C LEU A 89 -18.13 -26.83 16.16
N PRO A 90 -19.17 -26.24 16.78
CA PRO A 90 -20.42 -26.95 17.01
C PRO A 90 -21.12 -27.24 15.67
N ASP A 91 -21.92 -28.31 15.65
CA ASP A 91 -22.77 -28.60 14.50
C ASP A 91 -23.70 -27.43 14.20
N LEU A 92 -23.94 -27.19 12.91
CA LEU A 92 -24.91 -26.20 12.50
C LEU A 92 -26.31 -26.63 12.94
N PRO A 93 -27.15 -25.70 13.44
CA PRO A 93 -28.53 -26.00 13.73
C PRO A 93 -29.25 -26.49 12.46
N SER A 94 -30.15 -27.47 12.63
CA SER A 94 -30.89 -28.11 11.53
C SER A 94 -31.80 -27.16 10.75
N GLY A 95 -32.07 -25.98 11.32
CA GLY A 95 -32.83 -24.90 10.71
C GLY A 95 -33.26 -23.90 11.78
N TYR A 96 -34.03 -22.88 11.37
CA TYR A 96 -34.55 -21.87 12.28
C TYR A 96 -35.86 -22.27 12.98
N GLY A 97 -36.35 -23.50 12.76
CA GLY A 97 -37.53 -24.06 13.44
C GLY A 97 -38.89 -23.47 13.03
N GLU A 98 -38.90 -22.43 12.18
CA GLU A 98 -40.12 -21.71 11.81
C GLU A 98 -40.32 -21.73 10.30
N SER A 99 -41.51 -22.16 9.87
CA SER A 99 -41.96 -22.01 8.49
C SER A 99 -42.05 -20.54 8.12
N ARG A 100 -41.30 -20.12 7.11
CA ARG A 100 -41.29 -18.74 6.62
C ARG A 100 -41.34 -18.71 5.10
N ILE A 101 -42.05 -17.73 4.56
CA ILE A 101 -41.98 -17.34 3.16
C ILE A 101 -41.48 -15.91 3.15
N VAL A 102 -40.47 -15.63 2.33
CA VAL A 102 -39.91 -14.30 2.23
C VAL A 102 -39.76 -13.91 0.77
N LEU A 103 -40.15 -12.67 0.51
CA LEU A 103 -40.11 -12.05 -0.78
C LEU A 103 -39.08 -10.94 -0.75
N MET A 104 -38.09 -11.02 -1.64
CA MET A 104 -37.08 -9.99 -1.82
C MET A 104 -37.34 -9.27 -3.15
N PRO A 105 -37.77 -8.00 -3.13
CA PRO A 105 -38.04 -7.26 -4.37
C PRO A 105 -36.74 -7.04 -5.14
N ARG A 106 -36.76 -7.27 -6.45
CA ARG A 106 -35.62 -7.01 -7.35
C ARG A 106 -35.86 -5.75 -8.18
N ASP A 107 -37.04 -5.67 -8.81
CA ASP A 107 -37.47 -4.56 -9.65
C ASP A 107 -39.01 -4.47 -9.65
N PRO A 108 -39.65 -3.46 -10.28
CA PRO A 108 -41.11 -3.31 -10.25
C PRO A 108 -41.90 -4.49 -10.81
N GLN A 109 -41.27 -5.34 -11.61
CA GLN A 109 -41.91 -6.47 -12.26
C GLN A 109 -41.55 -7.80 -11.58
N TRP A 110 -40.40 -7.90 -10.90
CA TRP A 110 -39.82 -9.16 -10.44
C TRP A 110 -39.46 -9.12 -8.94
N ALA A 111 -39.74 -10.23 -8.26
CA ALA A 111 -39.28 -10.50 -6.89
C ALA A 111 -38.75 -11.93 -6.79
N TYR A 112 -37.74 -12.11 -5.93
CA TYR A 112 -37.31 -13.44 -5.52
C TYR A 112 -38.17 -13.93 -4.38
N CYS A 113 -38.55 -15.20 -4.41
CA CYS A 113 -39.27 -15.86 -3.33
C CYS A 113 -38.39 -16.98 -2.78
N TYR A 114 -38.21 -16.98 -1.47
CA TYR A 114 -37.66 -18.12 -0.76
C TYR A 114 -38.64 -18.58 0.31
N TRP A 115 -38.71 -19.88 0.51
CA TRP A 115 -39.46 -20.48 1.59
C TRP A 115 -38.57 -21.47 2.33
N ASP A 116 -38.71 -21.49 3.64
CA ASP A 116 -38.10 -22.48 4.51
C ASP A 116 -39.24 -23.17 5.26
N VAL A 117 -39.24 -24.50 5.23
CA VAL A 117 -40.28 -25.35 5.83
C VAL A 117 -39.58 -26.48 6.58
N PRO A 118 -39.57 -26.44 7.93
CA PRO A 118 -39.00 -27.50 8.76
C PRO A 118 -39.57 -28.89 8.45
N LEU A 119 -38.71 -29.91 8.49
CA LEU A 119 -39.09 -31.29 8.19
C LEU A 119 -40.17 -31.82 9.15
N GLU A 120 -40.03 -31.53 10.45
CA GLU A 120 -40.99 -31.94 11.48
C GLU A 120 -42.42 -31.48 11.15
N GLN A 121 -42.58 -30.20 10.80
CA GLN A 121 -43.87 -29.62 10.43
C GLN A 121 -44.44 -30.26 9.17
N LYS A 122 -43.59 -30.60 8.20
CA LYS A 122 -43.99 -31.31 6.98
C LYS A 122 -44.47 -32.74 7.27
N GLU A 123 -43.82 -33.44 8.20
CA GLU A 123 -44.21 -34.79 8.60
C GLU A 123 -45.52 -34.81 9.36
N ASP A 124 -45.76 -33.84 10.24
CA ASP A 124 -47.01 -33.72 10.99
C ASP A 124 -48.19 -33.44 10.06
N LEU A 125 -48.02 -32.56 9.07
CA LEU A 125 -49.05 -32.32 8.05
C LEU A 125 -49.32 -33.53 7.15
N ARG A 126 -48.35 -34.42 6.94
CA ARG A 126 -48.54 -35.67 6.18
C ARG A 126 -49.29 -36.74 6.96
N ARG A 127 -49.31 -36.64 8.29
CA ARG A 127 -49.99 -37.58 9.19
C ARG A 127 -51.44 -37.20 9.49
N GLN A 128 -51.88 -36.03 9.04
CA GLN A 128 -53.28 -35.58 9.07
C GLN A 128 -54.02 -36.02 7.80
#